data_AF-A0A9W3CAN9-F1
#
_entry.id   AF-A0A9W3CAN9-F1
#
_cell.length_a   1.000
_cell.length_b   1.000
_cell.length_c   1.000
_cell.angle_alpha   90.00
_cell.angle_beta   90.00
_cell.angle_gamma   90.00
#
_symmetry.space_group_name_H-M   'P 1'
#
loop_
_entity.id
_entity.type
_entity.pdbx_description
1 polymer ?
#
loop_
_entity_poly.entity_id
_entity_poly.type
_entity_poly.pdbx_seq_one_letter_code
_entity_poly.pdbx_strand_id
1 'polypeptide(L)'
;MFCLTLVCIPISIIWFNMEKLLVFLGQDQDIAHEAGRYAAWLIPGLFSYAVTQPLTRYFQNQSMIKPLLVTSCLVFCLHVPLCWLLVYKSRLGFLGGAVAMGLSSWLSAILLGSIMCFSSACSETRAPLSMETFNGVGEFFRYALPSAAMVCLEWWSFELIILLSGLLPNPELETSVLSICLQTISTVSAIPIAIAAAASTRISNELGAGNSRAAHIVVYTSMFLAVVESLVVSMSLLVGSHVFGYIFSSDERTVDYVAKMAPFVSLSIILDGLQAVLAGIARGCGWQHIGAYINLGAFYLCGIPFAATLAFWFNLKGVGLWIGIQAGALLQNFLLGLFTGFTNWQNQAFEARKRMALA
;
A
#
# COMPACT_ATOMS: atom_id res chain seq x y z
N MET A 1 -12.66 7.20 12.10
CA MET A 1 -11.74 8.29 12.51
C MET A 1 -11.19 8.01 13.90
N PHE A 2 -12.04 7.99 14.93
CA PHE A 2 -11.65 7.69 16.33
C PHE A 2 -10.68 6.50 16.49
N CYS A 3 -11.03 5.31 15.97
CA CYS A 3 -10.17 4.13 16.11
C CYS A 3 -8.77 4.32 15.51
N LEU A 4 -8.66 5.00 14.36
CA LEU A 4 -7.36 5.26 13.74
C LEU A 4 -6.57 6.30 14.53
N THR A 5 -7.23 7.33 15.07
CA THR A 5 -6.60 8.31 15.96
C THR A 5 -6.00 7.65 17.20
N LEU A 6 -6.68 6.65 17.79
CA LEU A 6 -6.12 5.86 18.89
C LEU A 6 -4.85 5.12 18.49
N VAL A 7 -4.82 4.53 17.29
CA VAL A 7 -3.64 3.82 16.75
C VAL A 7 -2.50 4.78 16.40
N CYS A 8 -2.78 6.03 16.03
CA CYS A 8 -1.75 7.04 15.79
C CYS A 8 -0.91 7.33 17.04
N ILE A 9 -1.46 7.20 18.25
CA ILE A 9 -0.75 7.49 19.51
C ILE A 9 0.49 6.59 19.70
N PRO A 10 0.38 5.25 19.73
CA PRO A 10 1.55 4.39 19.87
C PRO A 10 2.53 4.53 18.69
N ILE A 11 2.04 4.74 17.46
CA ILE A 11 2.92 4.98 16.30
C ILE A 11 3.71 6.28 16.47
N SER A 12 3.06 7.34 16.97
CA SER A 12 3.73 8.63 17.23
C SER A 12 4.83 8.49 18.28
N ILE A 13 4.61 7.68 19.32
CA ILE A 13 5.62 7.39 20.34
C ILE A 13 6.84 6.69 19.71
N ILE A 14 6.61 5.73 18.82
CA ILE A 14 7.68 5.03 18.09
C ILE A 14 8.44 6.03 17.19
N TRP A 15 7.73 6.83 16.39
CA TRP A 15 8.34 7.82 15.48
C TRP A 15 9.13 8.89 16.22
N PHE A 16 8.64 9.34 17.37
CA PHE A 16 9.34 10.30 18.22
C PHE A 16 10.66 9.74 18.77
N ASN A 17 10.75 8.41 18.99
CA ASN A 17 11.96 7.74 19.45
C ASN A 17 12.76 7.06 18.32
N MET A 18 12.47 7.40 17.06
CA MET A 18 13.06 6.72 15.90
C MET A 18 14.58 6.85 15.85
N GLU A 19 15.15 8.00 16.22
CA GLU A 19 16.62 8.17 16.31
C GLU A 19 17.25 7.10 17.22
N LYS A 20 16.74 6.96 18.45
CA LYS A 20 17.25 5.98 19.41
C LYS A 20 17.08 4.54 18.91
N LEU A 21 15.96 4.26 18.25
CA LEU A 21 15.69 2.95 17.67
C LEU A 21 16.69 2.60 16.57
N LEU A 22 16.96 3.54 15.66
CA LEU A 22 17.92 3.35 14.56
C LEU A 22 19.35 3.20 15.08
N VAL A 23 19.76 4.01 16.06
CA VAL A 23 21.07 3.85 16.73
C VAL A 23 21.17 2.48 17.42
N PHE A 24 20.11 2.05 18.11
CA PHE A 24 20.07 0.72 18.74
C PHE A 24 20.19 -0.42 17.71
N LEU A 25 19.64 -0.24 16.51
CA LEU A 25 19.76 -1.18 15.39
C LEU A 25 21.10 -1.08 14.63
N GLY A 26 22.04 -0.25 15.12
CA GLY A 26 23.39 -0.13 14.57
C GLY A 26 23.52 0.81 13.37
N GLN A 27 22.55 1.70 13.15
CA GLN A 27 22.66 2.75 12.13
C GLN A 27 23.66 3.84 12.55
N ASP A 28 24.25 4.49 11.56
CA ASP A 28 25.09 5.67 11.77
C ASP A 28 24.34 6.76 12.54
N GLN A 29 25.05 7.45 13.44
CA GLN A 29 24.44 8.39 14.37
C GLN A 29 23.87 9.63 13.66
N ASP A 30 24.55 10.14 12.63
CA ASP A 30 24.08 11.32 11.90
C ASP A 30 22.87 10.96 11.02
N ILE A 31 22.90 9.79 10.38
CA ILE A 31 21.75 9.27 9.61
C ILE A 31 20.53 9.05 10.52
N ALA A 32 20.73 8.39 11.66
CA ALA A 32 19.68 8.13 12.63
C ALA A 32 19.08 9.43 13.19
N HIS A 33 19.90 10.45 13.42
CA HIS A 33 19.45 11.76 13.87
C HIS A 33 18.55 12.44 12.83
N GLU A 34 18.97 12.51 11.58
CA GLU A 34 18.18 13.15 10.53
C GLU A 34 16.88 12.38 10.22
N ALA A 35 16.93 11.04 10.19
CA ALA A 35 15.74 10.20 10.02
C ALA A 35 14.77 10.34 11.20
N GLY A 36 15.28 10.40 12.44
CA GLY A 36 14.48 10.61 13.63
C GLY A 36 13.79 11.96 13.65
N ARG A 37 14.52 13.03 13.28
CA ARG A 37 13.94 14.37 13.09
C ARG A 37 12.84 14.33 12.03
N TYR A 38 13.08 13.72 10.87
CA TYR A 38 12.05 13.62 9.84
C TYR A 38 10.79 12.90 10.33
N ALA A 39 10.96 11.72 10.96
CA ALA A 39 9.85 10.92 11.48
C ALA A 39 9.01 11.67 12.52
N ALA A 40 9.66 12.41 13.43
CA ALA A 40 8.95 13.24 14.41
C ALA A 40 8.12 14.35 13.74
N TRP A 41 8.63 14.96 12.67
CA TRP A 41 7.92 16.01 11.93
C TRP A 41 6.78 15.48 11.04
N LEU A 42 6.73 14.18 10.77
CA LEU A 42 5.60 13.52 10.09
C LEU A 42 4.41 13.25 11.02
N ILE A 43 4.59 13.30 12.35
CA ILE A 43 3.55 12.96 13.34
C ILE A 43 2.25 13.76 13.11
N PRO A 44 2.25 15.10 12.91
CA PRO A 44 1.01 15.82 12.64
C PRO A 44 0.30 15.35 11.36
N GLY A 45 1.06 14.93 10.35
CA GLY A 45 0.55 14.32 9.12
C GLY A 45 -0.11 12.97 9.38
N LEU A 46 0.44 12.13 10.26
CA LEU A 46 -0.15 10.84 10.63
C LEU A 46 -1.59 10.99 11.15
N PHE A 47 -1.86 11.99 11.98
CA PHE A 47 -3.22 12.27 12.48
C PHE A 47 -4.17 12.74 11.37
N SER A 48 -3.67 13.47 10.36
CA SER A 48 -4.49 13.82 9.21
C SER A 48 -4.88 12.58 8.39
N TYR A 49 -3.99 11.59 8.26
CA TYR A 49 -4.31 10.31 7.60
C TYR A 49 -5.40 9.53 8.34
N ALA A 50 -5.44 9.59 9.68
CA ALA A 50 -6.52 8.98 10.47
C ALA A 50 -7.91 9.58 10.19
N VAL A 51 -7.96 10.79 9.63
CA VAL A 51 -9.19 11.47 9.18
C VAL A 51 -9.44 11.22 7.69
N THR A 52 -8.42 11.41 6.84
CA THR A 52 -8.53 11.30 5.38
C THR A 52 -8.85 9.88 4.91
N GLN A 53 -8.29 8.85 5.56
CA GLN A 53 -8.52 7.45 5.16
C GLN A 53 -10.00 7.03 5.31
N PRO A 54 -10.67 7.25 6.46
CA PRO A 54 -12.11 7.01 6.59
C PRO A 54 -12.97 7.84 5.62
N LEU A 55 -12.63 9.12 5.40
CA LEU A 55 -13.36 9.96 4.42
C LEU A 55 -13.24 9.39 3.01
N THR A 56 -12.04 8.95 2.63
CA THR A 56 -11.81 8.30 1.33
C THR A 56 -12.69 7.07 1.17
N ARG A 57 -12.75 6.21 2.19
CA ARG A 57 -13.62 5.02 2.18
C ARG A 57 -15.10 5.37 2.17
N TYR A 58 -15.51 6.41 2.88
CA TYR A 58 -16.89 6.90 2.88
C TYR A 58 -17.37 7.24 1.46
N PHE A 59 -16.60 8.04 0.72
CA PHE A 59 -16.95 8.39 -0.67
C PHE A 59 -16.79 7.21 -1.63
N GLN A 60 -15.72 6.40 -1.49
CA GLN A 60 -15.48 5.24 -2.34
C GLN A 60 -16.62 4.23 -2.26
N ASN A 61 -17.07 3.86 -1.05
CA ASN A 61 -18.11 2.84 -0.86
C ASN A 61 -19.45 3.24 -1.52
N GLN A 62 -19.70 4.54 -1.66
CA GLN A 62 -20.87 5.10 -2.34
C GLN A 62 -20.65 5.35 -3.84
N SER A 63 -19.51 4.95 -4.40
CA SER A 63 -19.10 5.27 -5.78
C SER A 63 -19.02 6.77 -6.08
N MET A 64 -18.89 7.62 -5.06
CA MET A 64 -18.72 9.06 -5.21
C MET A 64 -17.25 9.41 -5.50
N ILE A 65 -16.79 9.09 -6.70
CA ILE A 65 -15.36 9.24 -7.08
C ILE A 65 -15.00 10.69 -7.42
N LYS A 66 -15.96 11.50 -7.89
CA LYS A 66 -15.70 12.89 -8.30
C LYS A 66 -15.14 13.77 -7.17
N PRO A 67 -15.70 13.78 -5.94
CA PRO A 67 -15.09 14.47 -4.80
C PRO A 67 -13.62 14.09 -4.59
N LEU A 68 -13.33 12.78 -4.58
CA LEU A 68 -11.98 12.26 -4.38
C LEU A 68 -11.03 12.79 -5.45
N LEU A 69 -11.38 12.63 -6.73
CA LEU A 69 -10.54 13.09 -7.85
C LEU A 69 -10.27 14.59 -7.78
N VAL A 70 -11.31 15.41 -7.62
CA VAL A 70 -11.17 16.87 -7.59
C VAL A 70 -10.31 17.33 -6.42
N THR A 71 -10.54 16.78 -5.22
CA THR A 71 -9.72 17.11 -4.05
C THR A 71 -8.27 16.67 -4.21
N SER A 72 -8.02 15.45 -4.69
CA SER A 72 -6.65 14.96 -4.92
C SER A 72 -5.90 15.81 -5.94
N CYS A 73 -6.54 16.18 -7.07
CA CYS A 73 -5.93 17.07 -8.06
C CYS A 73 -5.62 18.46 -7.47
N LEU A 74 -6.56 19.07 -6.75
CA LEU A 74 -6.37 20.38 -6.13
C LEU A 74 -5.23 20.34 -5.10
N VAL A 75 -5.23 19.35 -4.22
CA VAL A 75 -4.18 19.20 -3.21
C VAL A 75 -2.83 18.94 -3.86
N PHE A 76 -2.74 18.11 -4.90
CA PHE A 76 -1.49 17.90 -5.63
C PHE A 76 -0.95 19.19 -6.25
N CYS A 77 -1.81 19.97 -6.93
CA CYS A 77 -1.42 21.25 -7.51
C CYS A 77 -0.90 22.26 -6.48
N LEU A 78 -1.43 22.22 -5.25
CA LEU A 78 -0.98 23.07 -4.14
C LEU A 78 0.25 22.49 -3.41
N HIS A 79 0.39 21.17 -3.39
CA HIS A 79 1.49 20.47 -2.73
C HIS A 79 2.84 20.81 -3.36
N VAL A 80 2.93 20.84 -4.69
CA VAL A 80 4.17 21.15 -5.41
C VAL A 80 4.77 22.52 -5.03
N PRO A 81 4.05 23.66 -5.16
CA PRO A 81 4.60 24.95 -4.74
C PRO A 81 4.80 25.05 -3.22
N LEU A 82 3.97 24.38 -2.42
CA LEU A 82 4.15 24.33 -0.96
C LEU A 82 5.45 23.62 -0.57
N CYS A 83 5.75 22.48 -1.19
CA CYS A 83 7.03 21.79 -1.06
C CYS A 83 8.19 22.69 -1.46
N TRP A 84 8.10 23.33 -2.63
CA TRP A 84 9.17 24.23 -3.08
C TRP A 84 9.42 25.39 -2.10
N LEU A 85 8.34 26.02 -1.60
CA LEU A 85 8.42 27.10 -0.62
C LEU A 85 9.04 26.62 0.69
N LEU A 86 8.53 25.52 1.26
CA LEU A 86 8.99 25.03 2.56
C LEU A 86 10.40 24.43 2.50
N VAL A 87 10.79 23.79 1.40
CA VAL A 87 12.12 23.19 1.26
C VAL A 87 13.18 24.23 0.92
N TYR A 88 12.92 25.10 -0.07
CA TYR A 88 13.97 25.98 -0.63
C TYR A 88 13.90 27.43 -0.16
N LYS A 89 12.72 27.95 0.20
CA LYS A 89 12.55 29.37 0.58
C LYS A 89 12.44 29.56 2.08
N SER A 90 11.97 28.56 2.80
CA SER A 90 12.03 28.54 4.25
C SER A 90 13.42 28.05 4.72
N ARG A 91 13.67 28.11 6.03
CA ARG A 91 14.89 27.56 6.65
C ARG A 91 14.72 26.09 7.09
N LEU A 92 13.66 25.41 6.65
CA LEU A 92 13.33 24.04 7.09
C LEU A 92 14.06 22.95 6.30
N GLY A 93 14.57 23.23 5.09
CA GLY A 93 15.26 22.23 4.27
C GLY A 93 14.39 20.99 4.03
N PHE A 94 14.96 19.79 4.18
CA PHE A 94 14.23 18.53 3.97
C PHE A 94 13.02 18.36 4.91
N LEU A 95 13.06 18.90 6.15
CA LEU A 95 11.91 18.88 7.08
C LEU A 95 10.71 19.65 6.51
N GLY A 96 10.95 20.61 5.62
CA GLY A 96 9.90 21.29 4.86
C GLY A 96 9.02 20.33 4.07
N GLY A 97 9.58 19.22 3.58
CA GLY A 97 8.82 18.16 2.91
C GLY A 97 7.85 17.43 3.85
N ALA A 98 8.27 17.11 5.07
CA ALA A 98 7.40 16.50 6.08
C ALA A 98 6.22 17.43 6.44
N VAL A 99 6.50 18.72 6.64
CA VAL A 99 5.46 19.73 6.91
C VAL A 99 4.52 19.87 5.72
N ALA A 100 5.05 19.97 4.49
CA ALA A 100 4.24 20.09 3.29
C ALA A 100 3.29 18.90 3.11
N MET A 101 3.76 17.67 3.36
CA MET A 101 2.92 16.48 3.33
C MET A 101 1.81 16.52 4.40
N GLY A 102 2.14 16.91 5.63
CA GLY A 102 1.16 17.05 6.70
C GLY A 102 0.07 18.08 6.37
N LEU A 103 0.47 19.26 5.90
CA LEU A 103 -0.45 20.33 5.50
C LEU A 103 -1.35 19.90 4.33
N SER A 104 -0.79 19.23 3.33
CA SER A 104 -1.54 18.75 2.15
C SER A 104 -2.56 17.67 2.52
N SER A 105 -2.19 16.80 3.47
CA SER A 105 -3.06 15.75 3.97
C SER A 105 -4.19 16.32 4.84
N TRP A 106 -3.91 17.34 5.66
CA TRP A 106 -4.94 18.10 6.39
C TRP A 106 -5.87 18.87 5.44
N LEU A 107 -5.34 19.49 4.39
CA LEU A 107 -6.15 20.14 3.37
C LEU A 107 -7.10 19.13 2.71
N SER A 108 -6.62 17.93 2.40
CA SER A 108 -7.47 16.84 1.88
C SER A 108 -8.58 16.46 2.86
N ALA A 109 -8.26 16.28 4.14
CA ALA A 109 -9.24 15.99 5.19
C ALA A 109 -10.30 17.09 5.30
N ILE A 110 -9.90 18.36 5.30
CA ILE A 110 -10.80 19.50 5.40
C ILE A 110 -11.73 19.58 4.18
N LEU A 111 -11.18 19.45 2.96
CA LEU A 111 -11.98 19.50 1.74
C LEU A 111 -12.99 18.35 1.67
N LEU A 112 -12.55 17.11 1.90
CA LEU A 112 -13.43 15.94 1.89
C LEU A 112 -14.47 15.99 3.01
N GLY A 113 -14.06 16.40 4.22
CA GLY A 113 -14.97 16.60 5.35
C GLY A 113 -16.01 17.68 5.07
N SER A 114 -15.60 18.79 4.44
CA SER A 114 -16.53 19.86 4.03
C SER A 114 -17.53 19.36 2.99
N ILE A 115 -17.08 18.61 1.98
CA ILE A 115 -17.99 18.03 0.98
C ILE A 115 -18.99 17.09 1.64
N MET A 116 -18.56 16.21 2.56
CA MET A 116 -19.45 15.31 3.29
C MET A 116 -20.47 16.09 4.14
N CYS A 117 -20.05 17.18 4.79
CA CYS A 117 -20.90 17.97 5.66
C CYS A 117 -21.88 18.88 4.92
N PHE A 118 -21.56 19.37 3.72
CA PHE A 118 -22.38 20.37 3.03
C PHE A 118 -23.08 19.86 1.76
N SER A 119 -22.65 18.73 1.19
CA SER A 119 -23.29 18.18 0.00
C SER A 119 -24.63 17.51 0.31
N SER A 120 -25.66 17.82 -0.48
CA SER A 120 -26.94 17.11 -0.44
C SER A 120 -26.79 15.63 -0.84
N ALA A 121 -25.81 15.29 -1.67
CA ALA A 121 -25.56 13.90 -2.07
C ALA A 121 -25.13 13.00 -0.90
N CYS A 122 -24.69 13.58 0.22
CA CYS A 122 -24.29 12.87 1.42
C CYS A 122 -25.39 12.87 2.49
N SER A 123 -26.57 13.46 2.24
CA SER A 123 -27.56 13.70 3.29
C SER A 123 -28.10 12.42 3.92
N GLU A 124 -28.26 11.35 3.13
CA GLU A 124 -28.79 10.05 3.58
C GLU A 124 -27.74 9.20 4.31
N THR A 125 -26.47 9.32 3.95
CA THR A 125 -25.39 8.48 4.48
C THR A 125 -24.56 9.17 5.56
N ARG A 126 -24.74 10.49 5.73
CA ARG A 126 -24.11 11.27 6.81
C ARG A 126 -24.79 10.93 8.14
N ALA A 127 -24.12 10.09 8.92
CA ALA A 127 -24.55 9.75 10.27
C ALA A 127 -24.38 10.95 11.22
N PRO A 128 -25.29 11.14 12.20
CA PRO A 128 -25.12 12.10 13.27
C PRO A 128 -23.95 11.70 14.17
N LEU A 129 -23.30 12.69 14.80
CA LEU A 129 -22.32 12.42 15.85
C LEU A 129 -23.07 11.92 17.10
N SER A 130 -23.14 10.60 17.28
CA SER A 130 -23.78 9.97 18.44
C SER A 130 -22.81 9.01 19.15
N MET A 131 -23.11 8.69 20.41
CA MET A 131 -22.36 7.69 21.18
C MET A 131 -22.50 6.27 20.60
N GLU A 132 -23.49 6.02 19.75
CA GLU A 132 -23.66 4.73 19.07
C GLU A 132 -22.47 4.42 18.15
N THR A 133 -21.74 5.45 17.70
CA THR A 133 -20.49 5.30 16.93
C THR A 133 -19.47 4.42 17.67
N PHE A 134 -19.47 4.43 19.02
CA PHE A 134 -18.55 3.64 19.81
C PHE A 134 -18.92 2.15 19.89
N ASN A 135 -20.16 1.77 19.58
CA ASN A 135 -20.59 0.37 19.55
C ASN A 135 -19.87 -0.41 18.43
N GLY A 136 -19.54 0.26 17.33
CA GLY A 136 -18.84 -0.33 16.18
C GLY A 136 -17.33 -0.50 16.34
N VAL A 137 -16.72 -0.09 17.46
CA VAL A 137 -15.25 -0.11 17.65
C VAL A 137 -14.71 -1.54 17.59
N GLY A 138 -15.36 -2.48 18.27
CA GLY A 138 -14.93 -3.89 18.27
C GLY A 138 -15.01 -4.52 16.88
N GLU A 139 -16.08 -4.25 16.15
CA GLU A 139 -16.24 -4.73 14.77
C GLU A 139 -15.20 -4.11 13.83
N PHE A 140 -14.93 -2.81 13.97
CA PHE A 140 -13.87 -2.14 13.23
C PHE A 140 -12.53 -2.87 13.39
N PHE A 141 -12.08 -3.11 14.62
CA PHE A 141 -10.80 -3.78 14.85
C PHE A 141 -10.78 -5.24 14.39
N ARG A 142 -11.92 -5.95 14.45
CA ARG A 142 -12.04 -7.33 13.95
C ARG A 142 -11.70 -7.45 12.46
N TYR A 143 -12.05 -6.46 11.63
CA TYR A 143 -11.70 -6.45 10.20
C TYR A 143 -10.45 -5.64 9.89
N ALA A 144 -10.20 -4.55 10.62
CA ALA A 144 -9.08 -3.66 10.39
C ALA A 144 -7.75 -4.33 10.75
N LEU A 145 -7.66 -5.10 11.84
CA LEU A 145 -6.40 -5.75 12.23
C LEU A 145 -5.93 -6.78 11.19
N PRO A 146 -6.76 -7.74 10.73
CA PRO A 146 -6.34 -8.64 9.66
C PRO A 146 -6.07 -7.93 8.34
N SER A 147 -6.84 -6.89 8.00
CA SER A 147 -6.58 -6.09 6.80
C SER A 147 -5.24 -5.34 6.89
N ALA A 148 -4.91 -4.81 8.07
CA ALA A 148 -3.64 -4.14 8.32
C ALA A 148 -2.49 -5.15 8.28
N ALA A 149 -2.64 -6.32 8.92
CA ALA A 149 -1.65 -7.39 8.87
C ALA A 149 -1.39 -7.85 7.43
N MET A 150 -2.43 -8.02 6.61
CA MET A 150 -2.27 -8.41 5.20
C MET A 150 -1.39 -7.41 4.44
N VAL A 151 -1.62 -6.10 4.59
CA VAL A 151 -0.80 -5.06 3.95
C VAL A 151 0.59 -4.99 4.59
N CYS A 152 0.70 -4.94 5.92
CA CYS A 152 1.98 -4.79 6.60
C CYS A 152 2.93 -5.98 6.38
N LEU A 153 2.43 -7.22 6.41
CA LEU A 153 3.26 -8.41 6.18
C LEU A 153 3.89 -8.41 4.79
N GLU A 154 3.17 -7.92 3.80
CA GLU A 154 3.71 -7.73 2.45
C GLU A 154 4.81 -6.66 2.44
N TRP A 155 4.49 -5.45 2.89
CA TRP A 155 5.44 -4.32 2.84
C TRP A 155 6.69 -4.57 3.69
N TRP A 156 6.52 -5.09 4.90
CA TRP A 156 7.64 -5.43 5.79
C TRP A 156 8.49 -6.57 5.23
N SER A 157 7.95 -7.46 4.41
CA SER A 157 8.78 -8.48 3.74
C SER A 157 9.78 -7.85 2.77
N PHE A 158 9.37 -6.82 2.02
CA PHE A 158 10.28 -6.04 1.17
C PHE A 158 11.33 -5.29 2.00
N GLU A 159 10.95 -4.63 3.09
CA GLU A 159 11.89 -3.95 3.99
C GLU A 159 12.93 -4.93 4.58
N LEU A 160 12.51 -6.14 4.96
CA LEU A 160 13.42 -7.18 5.42
C LEU A 160 14.41 -7.61 4.33
N ILE A 161 13.97 -7.72 3.08
CA ILE A 161 14.85 -8.02 1.94
C ILE A 161 15.85 -6.89 1.70
N ILE A 162 15.43 -5.64 1.81
CA ILE A 162 16.33 -4.48 1.73
C ILE A 162 17.38 -4.55 2.84
N LEU A 163 16.95 -4.78 4.09
CA LEU A 163 17.87 -4.92 5.22
C LEU A 163 18.88 -6.07 5.02
N LEU A 164 18.43 -7.22 4.49
CA LEU A 164 19.31 -8.35 4.17
C LEU A 164 20.31 -8.01 3.06
N SER A 165 19.91 -7.18 2.08
CA SER A 165 20.83 -6.75 1.00
C SER A 165 21.99 -5.91 1.53
N GLY A 166 21.81 -5.17 2.62
CA GLY A 166 22.87 -4.41 3.29
C GLY A 166 24.00 -5.28 3.87
N LEU A 167 23.78 -6.60 4.00
CA LEU A 167 24.77 -7.57 4.45
C LEU A 167 25.55 -8.22 3.30
N LEU A 168 25.28 -7.87 2.05
CA LEU A 168 25.93 -8.45 0.87
C LEU A 168 27.24 -7.71 0.49
N PRO A 169 28.17 -8.37 -0.22
CA PRO A 169 29.36 -7.70 -0.77
C PRO A 169 28.99 -6.63 -1.81
N ASN A 170 29.62 -5.45 -1.75
CA ASN A 170 29.29 -4.23 -2.53
C ASN A 170 27.89 -3.65 -2.25
N PRO A 171 27.60 -3.25 -0.99
CA PRO A 171 26.27 -2.81 -0.59
C PRO A 171 25.81 -1.55 -1.33
N GLU A 172 26.70 -0.63 -1.68
CA GLU A 172 26.33 0.64 -2.34
C GLU A 172 25.67 0.43 -3.72
N LEU A 173 26.27 -0.40 -4.58
CA LEU A 173 25.75 -0.67 -5.92
C LEU A 173 24.46 -1.51 -5.86
N GLU A 174 24.47 -2.58 -5.07
CA GLU A 174 23.32 -3.48 -4.93
C GLU A 174 22.12 -2.74 -4.33
N THR A 175 22.33 -1.95 -3.27
CA THR A 175 21.27 -1.16 -2.62
C THR A 175 20.72 -0.10 -3.57
N SER A 176 21.56 0.58 -4.35
CA SER A 176 21.12 1.61 -5.29
C SER A 176 20.24 1.03 -6.40
N VAL A 177 20.65 -0.09 -7.00
CA VAL A 177 19.88 -0.74 -8.08
C VAL A 177 18.58 -1.35 -7.55
N LEU A 178 18.61 -2.01 -6.39
CA LEU A 178 17.42 -2.54 -5.72
C LEU A 178 16.44 -1.41 -5.38
N SER A 179 16.93 -0.27 -4.90
CA SER A 179 16.10 0.90 -4.59
C SER A 179 15.41 1.47 -5.83
N ILE A 180 16.13 1.58 -6.97
CA ILE A 180 15.53 2.00 -8.25
C ILE A 180 14.44 1.01 -8.67
N CYS A 181 14.70 -0.29 -8.58
CA CYS A 181 13.73 -1.33 -8.93
C CYS A 181 12.47 -1.27 -8.05
N LEU A 182 12.63 -1.16 -6.74
CA LEU A 182 11.53 -1.07 -5.78
C LEU A 182 10.74 0.24 -5.93
N GLN A 183 11.42 1.37 -6.17
CA GLN A 183 10.76 2.64 -6.44
C GLN A 183 9.94 2.59 -7.73
N THR A 184 10.45 1.88 -8.75
CA THR A 184 9.73 1.64 -10.01
C THR A 184 8.45 0.87 -9.76
N ILE A 185 8.54 -0.26 -9.04
CA ILE A 185 7.39 -1.11 -8.68
C ILE A 185 6.38 -0.31 -7.86
N SER A 186 6.84 0.39 -6.83
CA SER A 186 5.99 1.22 -5.97
C SER A 186 5.24 2.29 -6.78
N THR A 187 5.90 2.93 -7.73
CA THR A 187 5.29 3.96 -8.59
C THR A 187 4.19 3.39 -9.48
N VAL A 188 4.44 2.24 -10.12
CA VAL A 188 3.43 1.63 -11.00
C VAL A 188 2.31 0.92 -10.23
N SER A 189 2.55 0.51 -8.98
CA SER A 189 1.59 -0.18 -8.12
C SER A 189 0.31 0.64 -7.82
N ALA A 190 0.34 1.96 -8.05
CA ALA A 190 -0.84 2.82 -7.89
C ALA A 190 -2.04 2.36 -8.73
N ILE A 191 -1.80 1.85 -9.94
CA ILE A 191 -2.86 1.39 -10.85
C ILE A 191 -3.53 0.11 -10.33
N PRO A 192 -2.81 -0.99 -10.03
CA PRO A 192 -3.44 -2.19 -9.47
C PRO A 192 -4.05 -1.95 -8.09
N ILE A 193 -3.49 -1.07 -7.25
CA ILE A 193 -4.11 -0.66 -5.98
C ILE A 193 -5.47 0.03 -6.23
N ALA A 194 -5.59 0.85 -7.28
CA ALA A 194 -6.86 1.47 -7.66
C ALA A 194 -7.89 0.43 -8.15
N ILE A 195 -7.46 -0.53 -8.97
CA ILE A 195 -8.31 -1.66 -9.39
C ILE A 195 -8.76 -2.46 -8.16
N ALA A 196 -7.85 -2.75 -7.23
CA ALA A 196 -8.14 -3.46 -5.98
C ALA A 196 -9.15 -2.72 -5.10
N ALA A 197 -9.05 -1.39 -5.00
CA ALA A 197 -10.01 -0.57 -4.27
C ALA A 197 -11.40 -0.60 -4.93
N ALA A 198 -11.46 -0.45 -6.26
CA ALA A 198 -12.70 -0.52 -7.01
C ALA A 198 -13.36 -1.90 -6.91
N ALA A 199 -12.57 -2.98 -7.05
CA ALA A 199 -13.03 -4.36 -6.89
C ALA A 199 -13.57 -4.59 -5.48
N SER A 200 -12.83 -4.19 -4.44
CA SER A 200 -13.24 -4.30 -3.04
C SER A 200 -14.61 -3.64 -2.81
N THR A 201 -14.78 -2.39 -3.26
CA THR A 201 -16.04 -1.65 -3.12
C THR A 201 -17.19 -2.30 -3.88
N ARG A 202 -16.97 -2.67 -5.15
CA ARG A 202 -18.01 -3.29 -5.98
C ARG A 202 -18.44 -4.63 -5.41
N ILE A 203 -17.50 -5.49 -5.01
CA ILE A 203 -17.79 -6.79 -4.41
C ILE A 203 -18.55 -6.62 -3.10
N SER A 204 -18.12 -5.72 -2.20
CA SER A 204 -18.83 -5.50 -0.93
C SER A 204 -20.26 -5.02 -1.14
N ASN A 205 -20.48 -4.13 -2.11
CA ASN A 205 -21.81 -3.60 -2.43
C ASN A 205 -22.72 -4.68 -3.03
N GLU A 206 -22.24 -5.47 -3.99
CA GLU A 206 -23.03 -6.55 -4.59
C GLU A 206 -23.34 -7.66 -3.57
N LEU A 207 -22.38 -8.03 -2.71
CA LEU A 207 -22.62 -9.02 -1.65
C LEU A 207 -23.63 -8.50 -0.62
N GLY A 208 -23.52 -7.23 -0.20
CA GLY A 208 -24.48 -6.59 0.70
C GLY A 208 -25.90 -6.52 0.09
N ALA A 209 -26.00 -6.32 -1.22
CA ALA A 209 -27.27 -6.36 -1.95
C ALA A 209 -27.82 -7.79 -2.16
N GLY A 210 -27.05 -8.84 -1.82
CA GLY A 210 -27.43 -10.24 -2.06
C GLY A 210 -27.16 -10.73 -3.50
N ASN A 211 -26.50 -9.92 -4.33
CA ASN A 211 -26.21 -10.18 -5.73
C ASN A 211 -24.92 -11.00 -5.92
N SER A 212 -24.91 -12.25 -5.45
CA SER A 212 -23.75 -13.16 -5.55
C SER A 212 -23.18 -13.29 -6.96
N ARG A 213 -24.04 -13.36 -7.98
CA ARG A 213 -23.61 -13.44 -9.40
C ARG A 213 -22.88 -12.18 -9.85
N ALA A 214 -23.35 -11.00 -9.47
CA ALA A 214 -22.70 -9.75 -9.84
C ALA A 214 -21.34 -9.61 -9.15
N ALA A 215 -21.26 -9.97 -7.86
CA ALA A 215 -19.98 -10.02 -7.13
C ALA A 215 -18.95 -10.93 -7.84
N HIS A 216 -19.38 -12.10 -8.31
CA HIS A 216 -18.52 -13.03 -9.05
C HIS A 216 -18.05 -12.45 -10.40
N ILE A 217 -18.91 -11.74 -11.13
CA ILE A 217 -18.53 -11.05 -12.39
C ILE A 217 -17.51 -9.95 -12.12
N VAL A 218 -17.65 -9.20 -11.02
CA VAL A 218 -16.69 -8.18 -10.62
C VAL A 218 -15.31 -8.79 -10.41
N VAL A 219 -15.21 -9.95 -9.75
CA VAL A 219 -13.92 -10.66 -9.58
C VAL A 219 -13.25 -10.96 -10.91
N TYR A 220 -13.96 -11.58 -11.85
CA TYR A 220 -13.40 -11.88 -13.17
C TYR A 220 -12.96 -10.63 -13.91
N THR A 221 -13.78 -9.58 -13.85
CA THR A 221 -13.50 -8.32 -14.54
C THR A 221 -12.30 -7.62 -13.94
N SER A 222 -12.17 -7.57 -12.61
CA SER A 222 -11.02 -6.97 -11.94
C SER A 222 -9.74 -7.75 -12.17
N MET A 223 -9.80 -9.10 -12.18
CA MET A 223 -8.63 -9.92 -12.49
C MET A 223 -8.20 -9.79 -13.95
N PHE A 224 -9.15 -9.71 -14.89
CA PHE A 224 -8.85 -9.42 -16.29
C PHE A 224 -8.16 -8.07 -16.45
N LEU A 225 -8.70 -7.02 -15.81
CA LEU A 225 -8.06 -5.70 -15.82
C LEU A 225 -6.65 -5.72 -15.22
N ALA A 226 -6.45 -6.45 -14.11
CA ALA A 226 -5.14 -6.61 -13.49
C ALA A 226 -4.14 -7.26 -14.45
N VAL A 227 -4.51 -8.38 -15.08
CA VAL A 227 -3.64 -9.07 -16.06
C VAL A 227 -3.29 -8.15 -17.23
N VAL A 228 -4.29 -7.50 -17.84
CA VAL A 228 -4.05 -6.64 -19.00
C VAL A 228 -3.16 -5.46 -18.64
N GLU A 229 -3.47 -4.78 -17.54
CA GLU A 229 -2.70 -3.64 -17.05
C GLU A 229 -1.25 -4.03 -16.75
N SER A 230 -1.05 -5.10 -15.99
CA SER A 230 0.30 -5.47 -15.57
C SER A 230 1.13 -5.98 -16.75
N LEU A 231 0.52 -6.62 -17.76
CA LEU A 231 1.19 -6.94 -19.02
C LEU A 231 1.58 -5.68 -19.80
N VAL A 232 0.68 -4.69 -19.92
CA VAL A 232 0.98 -3.43 -20.64
C VAL A 232 2.13 -2.69 -19.97
N VAL A 233 2.09 -2.53 -18.64
CA VAL A 233 3.16 -1.85 -17.89
C VAL A 233 4.48 -2.62 -17.99
N SER A 234 4.44 -3.94 -17.81
CA SER A 234 5.63 -4.80 -17.88
C SER A 234 6.28 -4.79 -19.27
N MET A 235 5.48 -4.84 -20.34
CA MET A 235 5.98 -4.75 -21.71
C MET A 235 6.56 -3.37 -22.01
N SER A 236 5.92 -2.31 -21.52
CA SER A 236 6.43 -0.94 -21.67
C SER A 236 7.79 -0.77 -20.99
N LEU A 237 7.95 -1.34 -19.80
CA LEU A 237 9.24 -1.33 -19.08
C LEU A 237 10.31 -2.14 -19.81
N LEU A 238 9.98 -3.32 -20.34
CA LEU A 238 10.93 -4.15 -21.10
C LEU A 238 11.43 -3.43 -22.35
N VAL A 239 10.51 -2.86 -23.14
CA VAL A 239 10.85 -2.11 -24.36
C VAL A 239 11.63 -0.84 -24.03
N GLY A 240 11.28 -0.16 -22.95
CA GLY A 240 11.95 1.07 -22.49
C GLY A 240 13.17 0.86 -21.61
N SER A 241 13.61 -0.38 -21.38
CA SER A 241 14.58 -0.72 -20.31
C SER A 241 15.92 0.03 -20.41
N HIS A 242 16.41 0.30 -21.61
CA HIS A 242 17.64 1.08 -21.86
C HIS A 242 17.47 2.59 -21.70
N VAL A 243 16.25 3.11 -21.71
CA VAL A 243 15.96 4.56 -21.54
C VAL A 243 15.51 4.84 -20.11
N PHE A 244 14.79 3.91 -19.51
CA PHE A 244 14.18 4.06 -18.19
C PHE A 244 15.18 4.38 -17.08
N GLY A 245 16.36 3.74 -17.10
CA GLY A 245 17.41 4.00 -16.10
C GLY A 245 17.88 5.45 -16.05
N TYR A 246 17.82 6.17 -17.18
CA TYR A 246 18.21 7.59 -17.26
C TYR A 246 17.25 8.53 -16.53
N ILE A 247 16.06 8.07 -16.12
CA ILE A 247 15.17 8.84 -15.24
C ILE A 247 15.79 8.98 -13.83
N PHE A 248 16.58 8.00 -13.40
CA PHE A 248 17.11 7.91 -12.04
C PHE A 248 18.59 8.25 -11.93
N SER A 249 19.39 7.94 -12.96
CA SER A 249 20.84 8.12 -12.90
C SER A 249 21.43 8.52 -14.26
N SER A 250 22.47 9.35 -14.21
CA SER A 250 23.30 9.67 -15.38
C SER A 250 24.52 8.76 -15.53
N ASP A 251 24.78 7.84 -14.58
CA ASP A 251 25.88 6.87 -14.67
C ASP A 251 25.46 5.65 -15.50
N GLU A 252 26.13 5.44 -16.63
CA GLU A 252 25.81 4.36 -17.59
C GLU A 252 25.88 2.97 -16.97
N ARG A 253 26.78 2.73 -16.01
CA ARG A 253 26.90 1.43 -15.33
C ARG A 253 25.63 1.11 -14.53
N THR A 254 25.07 2.11 -13.86
CA THR A 254 23.79 2.00 -13.14
C THR A 254 22.64 1.74 -14.11
N VAL A 255 22.60 2.49 -15.22
CA VAL A 255 21.55 2.35 -16.25
C VAL A 255 21.57 0.95 -16.88
N ASP A 256 22.75 0.47 -17.27
CA ASP A 256 22.93 -0.87 -17.85
C ASP A 256 22.51 -1.97 -16.87
N TYR A 257 22.75 -1.77 -15.57
CA TYR A 257 22.35 -2.75 -14.57
C TYR A 257 20.83 -2.75 -14.35
N VAL A 258 20.19 -1.58 -14.32
CA VAL A 258 18.72 -1.47 -14.30
C VAL A 258 18.10 -2.13 -15.53
N ALA A 259 18.68 -1.95 -16.72
CA ALA A 259 18.20 -2.60 -17.94
C ALA A 259 18.29 -4.14 -17.85
N LYS A 260 19.37 -4.69 -17.26
CA LYS A 260 19.49 -6.13 -16.98
C LYS A 260 18.48 -6.65 -15.96
N MET A 261 18.07 -5.80 -15.02
CA MET A 261 17.07 -6.13 -13.99
C MET A 261 15.63 -6.01 -14.50
N ALA A 262 15.39 -5.34 -15.63
CA ALA A 262 14.05 -5.09 -16.16
C ALA A 262 13.17 -6.35 -16.29
N PRO A 263 13.66 -7.53 -16.75
CA PRO A 263 12.85 -8.76 -16.75
C PRO A 263 12.36 -9.20 -15.38
N PHE A 264 13.20 -9.06 -14.35
CA PHE A 264 12.82 -9.38 -12.98
C PHE A 264 11.81 -8.39 -12.43
N VAL A 265 12.00 -7.10 -12.69
CA VAL A 265 11.06 -6.04 -12.29
C VAL A 265 9.71 -6.22 -12.98
N SER A 266 9.69 -6.55 -14.28
CA SER A 266 8.47 -6.85 -15.02
C SER A 266 7.72 -8.05 -14.45
N LEU A 267 8.43 -9.11 -14.03
CA LEU A 267 7.78 -10.22 -13.33
C LEU A 267 7.18 -9.77 -11.99
N SER A 268 7.90 -8.95 -11.23
CA SER A 268 7.39 -8.36 -9.97
C SER A 268 6.13 -7.53 -10.19
N ILE A 269 6.10 -6.69 -11.22
CA ILE A 269 4.92 -5.87 -11.55
C ILE A 269 3.70 -6.75 -11.82
N ILE A 270 3.87 -7.86 -12.54
CA ILE A 270 2.79 -8.82 -12.80
C ILE A 270 2.31 -9.46 -11.50
N LEU A 271 3.22 -10.00 -10.69
CA LEU A 271 2.85 -10.69 -9.46
C LEU A 271 2.22 -9.75 -8.42
N ASP A 272 2.80 -8.57 -8.23
CA ASP A 272 2.30 -7.56 -7.29
C ASP A 272 0.95 -6.98 -7.76
N GLY A 273 0.77 -6.79 -9.07
CA GLY A 273 -0.48 -6.32 -9.65
C GLY A 273 -1.64 -7.29 -9.41
N LEU A 274 -1.41 -8.58 -9.67
CA LEU A 274 -2.39 -9.64 -9.40
C LEU A 274 -2.68 -9.78 -7.90
N GLN A 275 -1.63 -9.75 -7.08
CA GLN A 275 -1.70 -9.83 -5.63
C GLN A 275 -2.55 -8.69 -5.06
N ALA A 276 -2.31 -7.44 -5.49
CA ALA A 276 -3.02 -6.27 -5.00
C ALA A 276 -4.54 -6.42 -5.23
N VAL A 277 -4.94 -6.90 -6.41
CA VAL A 277 -6.34 -7.11 -6.78
C VAL A 277 -6.96 -8.27 -6.02
N LEU A 278 -6.26 -9.40 -5.85
CA LEU A 278 -6.71 -10.52 -5.01
C LEU A 278 -6.89 -10.11 -3.54
N ALA A 279 -5.97 -9.32 -3.00
CA ALA A 279 -6.09 -8.73 -1.67
C ALA A 279 -7.29 -7.75 -1.59
N GLY A 280 -7.56 -7.01 -2.67
CA GLY A 280 -8.76 -6.18 -2.82
C GLY A 280 -10.05 -6.98 -2.78
N ILE A 281 -10.12 -8.07 -3.54
CA ILE A 281 -11.22 -9.04 -3.50
C ILE A 281 -11.40 -9.55 -2.08
N ALA A 282 -10.29 -9.86 -1.38
CA ALA A 282 -10.36 -10.36 -0.03
C ALA A 282 -10.92 -9.37 1.00
N ARG A 283 -10.59 -8.09 0.83
CA ARG A 283 -11.20 -7.02 1.62
C ARG A 283 -12.68 -6.85 1.30
N GLY A 284 -13.07 -6.94 0.02
CA GLY A 284 -14.47 -6.83 -0.41
C GLY A 284 -15.37 -7.96 0.12
N CYS A 285 -14.84 -9.18 0.20
CA CYS A 285 -15.57 -10.35 0.73
C CYS A 285 -15.63 -10.40 2.27
N GLY A 286 -14.73 -9.70 2.96
CA GLY A 286 -14.66 -9.71 4.43
C GLY A 286 -13.88 -10.89 5.03
N TRP A 287 -13.00 -11.53 4.24
CA TRP A 287 -12.17 -12.65 4.68
C TRP A 287 -10.67 -12.31 4.74
N GLN A 288 -10.35 -11.07 5.15
CA GLN A 288 -8.98 -10.54 5.21
C GLN A 288 -8.04 -11.35 6.11
N HIS A 289 -8.58 -12.04 7.11
CA HIS A 289 -7.82 -12.95 7.99
C HIS A 289 -7.17 -14.10 7.23
N ILE A 290 -7.84 -14.64 6.21
CA ILE A 290 -7.29 -15.71 5.37
C ILE A 290 -6.15 -15.17 4.52
N GLY A 291 -6.32 -13.97 3.95
CA GLY A 291 -5.25 -13.28 3.24
C GLY A 291 -4.04 -13.01 4.13
N ALA A 292 -4.24 -12.58 5.38
CA ALA A 292 -3.14 -12.39 6.32
C ALA A 292 -2.37 -13.69 6.63
N TYR A 293 -3.06 -14.82 6.83
CA TYR A 293 -2.40 -16.12 7.02
C TYR A 293 -1.64 -16.58 5.77
N ILE A 294 -2.21 -16.38 4.59
CA ILE A 294 -1.54 -16.68 3.32
C ILE A 294 -0.28 -15.82 3.17
N ASN A 295 -0.34 -14.51 3.47
CA ASN A 295 0.82 -13.63 3.41
C ASN A 295 1.93 -14.07 4.36
N LEU A 296 1.56 -14.43 5.60
CA LEU A 296 2.51 -14.95 6.58
C LEU A 296 3.21 -16.21 6.08
N GLY A 297 2.44 -17.19 5.58
CA GLY A 297 3.01 -18.43 5.05
C GLY A 297 3.89 -18.19 3.83
N ALA A 298 3.38 -17.44 2.85
CA ALA A 298 4.05 -17.25 1.58
C ALA A 298 5.33 -16.41 1.69
N PHE A 299 5.31 -15.31 2.42
CA PHE A 299 6.49 -14.45 2.55
C PHE A 299 7.42 -14.87 3.69
N TYR A 300 6.91 -15.18 4.89
CA TYR A 300 7.77 -15.40 6.06
C TYR A 300 8.19 -16.86 6.25
N LEU A 301 7.38 -17.83 5.83
CA LEU A 301 7.74 -19.26 5.93
C LEU A 301 8.41 -19.79 4.66
N CYS A 302 8.17 -19.17 3.50
CA CYS A 302 8.71 -19.62 2.22
C CYS A 302 9.63 -18.58 1.57
N GLY A 303 9.11 -17.40 1.22
CA GLY A 303 9.82 -16.41 0.41
C GLY A 303 11.13 -15.91 1.02
N ILE A 304 11.09 -15.40 2.26
CA ILE A 304 12.25 -14.86 2.97
C ILE A 304 13.30 -15.95 3.28
N PRO A 305 12.95 -17.13 3.82
CA PRO A 305 13.91 -18.21 3.99
C PRO A 305 14.56 -18.65 2.68
N PHE A 306 13.78 -18.74 1.59
CA PHE A 306 14.30 -19.08 0.28
C PHE A 306 15.22 -17.98 -0.28
N ALA A 307 14.85 -16.72 -0.13
CA ALA A 307 15.65 -15.55 -0.48
C ALA A 307 17.01 -15.57 0.23
N ALA A 308 17.01 -15.72 1.56
CA ALA A 308 18.24 -15.78 2.35
C ALA A 308 19.12 -16.98 1.95
N THR A 309 18.52 -18.15 1.72
CA THR A 309 19.26 -19.35 1.29
C THR A 309 19.95 -19.13 -0.06
N LEU A 310 19.23 -18.60 -1.05
CA LEU A 310 19.80 -18.32 -2.37
C LEU A 310 20.88 -17.23 -2.31
N ALA A 311 20.63 -16.17 -1.55
CA ALA A 311 21.53 -15.02 -1.46
C ALA A 311 22.88 -15.38 -0.79
N PHE A 312 22.82 -16.04 0.37
CA PHE A 312 23.99 -16.27 1.21
C PHE A 312 24.62 -17.65 1.04
N TRP A 313 23.83 -18.72 0.93
CA TRP A 313 24.37 -20.08 0.80
C TRP A 313 24.82 -20.36 -0.63
N PHE A 314 23.95 -20.07 -1.61
CA PHE A 314 24.26 -20.26 -3.03
C PHE A 314 25.02 -19.09 -3.66
N ASN A 315 25.37 -18.06 -2.88
CA ASN A 315 26.11 -16.88 -3.32
C ASN A 315 25.46 -16.14 -4.51
N LEU A 316 24.14 -16.20 -4.65
CA LEU A 316 23.40 -15.47 -5.69
C LEU A 316 23.14 -14.00 -5.33
N LYS A 317 23.58 -13.54 -4.15
CA LYS A 317 23.53 -12.14 -3.70
C LYS A 317 22.13 -11.51 -3.89
N GLY A 318 22.06 -10.28 -4.40
CA GLY A 318 20.79 -9.55 -4.61
C GLY A 318 19.81 -10.29 -5.53
N VAL A 319 20.33 -11.01 -6.54
CA VAL A 319 19.50 -11.85 -7.42
C VAL A 319 18.84 -12.99 -6.64
N GLY A 320 19.58 -13.62 -5.72
CA GLY A 320 19.02 -14.64 -4.83
C GLY A 320 17.90 -14.11 -3.93
N LEU A 321 18.10 -12.91 -3.37
CA LEU A 321 17.07 -12.24 -2.58
C LEU A 321 15.80 -11.96 -3.40
N TRP A 322 15.97 -11.46 -4.62
CA TRP A 322 14.87 -11.14 -5.53
C TRP A 322 14.10 -12.40 -5.95
N ILE A 323 14.79 -13.47 -6.34
CA ILE A 323 14.14 -14.74 -6.70
C ILE A 323 13.31 -15.27 -5.52
N GLY A 324 13.85 -15.20 -4.31
CA GLY A 324 13.14 -15.70 -3.13
C GLY A 324 11.87 -14.93 -2.80
N ILE A 325 11.90 -13.59 -2.84
CA ILE A 325 10.70 -12.79 -2.60
C ILE A 325 9.64 -13.01 -3.70
N GLN A 326 10.07 -13.17 -4.95
CA GLN A 326 9.17 -13.48 -6.07
C GLN A 326 8.54 -14.87 -5.96
N ALA A 327 9.28 -15.87 -5.44
CA ALA A 327 8.70 -17.18 -5.15
C ALA A 327 7.61 -17.09 -4.07
N GLY A 328 7.81 -16.24 -3.05
CA GLY A 328 6.78 -15.92 -2.05
C GLY A 328 5.54 -15.28 -2.69
N ALA A 329 5.72 -14.25 -3.51
CA ALA A 329 4.63 -13.58 -4.23
C ALA A 329 3.86 -14.54 -5.17
N LEU A 330 4.56 -15.44 -5.85
CA LEU A 330 3.95 -16.46 -6.70
C LEU A 330 3.09 -17.44 -5.89
N LEU A 331 3.62 -17.94 -4.77
CA LEU A 331 2.89 -18.84 -3.87
C LEU A 331 1.65 -18.16 -3.28
N GLN A 332 1.77 -16.90 -2.87
CA GLN A 332 0.67 -16.13 -2.34
C GLN A 332 -0.43 -15.90 -3.41
N ASN A 333 -0.06 -15.48 -4.62
CA ASN A 333 -0.98 -15.35 -5.75
C ASN A 333 -1.72 -16.67 -6.05
N PHE A 334 -0.99 -17.79 -6.05
CA PHE A 334 -1.58 -19.10 -6.26
C PHE A 334 -2.59 -19.45 -5.16
N LEU A 335 -2.25 -19.27 -3.88
CA LEU A 335 -3.13 -19.59 -2.75
C LEU A 335 -4.36 -18.68 -2.70
N LEU A 336 -4.19 -17.37 -2.90
CA LEU A 336 -5.30 -16.42 -2.95
C LEU A 336 -6.20 -16.66 -4.17
N GLY A 337 -5.61 -16.97 -5.33
CA GLY A 337 -6.33 -17.32 -6.54
C GLY A 337 -7.15 -18.59 -6.38
N LEU A 338 -6.55 -19.64 -5.80
CA LEU A 338 -7.22 -20.91 -5.49
C LEU A 338 -8.39 -20.68 -4.52
N PHE A 339 -8.14 -19.95 -3.43
CA PHE A 339 -9.17 -19.65 -2.45
C PHE A 339 -10.32 -18.85 -3.06
N THR A 340 -10.01 -17.84 -3.88
CA THR A 340 -11.00 -17.06 -4.62
C THR A 340 -11.80 -17.93 -5.60
N GLY A 341 -11.15 -18.83 -6.33
CA GLY A 341 -11.79 -19.74 -7.28
C GLY A 341 -12.75 -20.74 -6.65
N PHE A 342 -12.49 -21.17 -5.41
CA PHE A 342 -13.35 -22.09 -4.66
C PHE A 342 -14.39 -21.40 -3.76
N THR A 343 -14.54 -20.08 -3.85
CA THR A 343 -15.52 -19.33 -3.04
C THR A 343 -16.94 -19.73 -3.38
N ASN A 344 -17.72 -20.12 -2.37
CA ASN A 344 -19.18 -20.17 -2.52
C ASN A 344 -19.78 -18.76 -2.41
N TRP A 345 -20.02 -18.14 -3.57
CA TRP A 345 -20.55 -16.78 -3.69
C TRP A 345 -21.94 -16.59 -3.08
N GLN A 346 -22.79 -17.62 -3.10
CA GLN A 346 -24.12 -17.55 -2.47
C GLN A 346 -23.99 -17.47 -0.94
N ASN A 347 -23.12 -18.31 -0.37
CA ASN A 347 -22.85 -18.29 1.06
C ASN A 347 -22.22 -16.96 1.49
N GLN A 348 -21.28 -16.41 0.70
CA GLN A 348 -20.69 -15.10 1.00
C GLN A 348 -21.70 -13.96 1.01
N ALA A 349 -22.66 -13.96 0.08
CA ALA A 349 -23.74 -12.97 0.06
C ALA A 349 -24.70 -13.14 1.25
N PHE A 350 -24.96 -14.38 1.66
CA PHE A 350 -25.73 -14.66 2.88
C PHE A 350 -25.05 -14.11 4.13
N GLU A 351 -23.76 -14.43 4.33
CA GLU A 351 -22.98 -13.93 5.46
C GLU A 351 -22.84 -12.40 5.44
N ALA A 352 -22.70 -11.77 4.27
CA ALA A 352 -22.68 -10.32 4.15
C ALA A 352 -23.96 -9.67 4.68
N ARG A 353 -25.14 -10.18 4.31
CA ARG A 353 -26.42 -9.66 4.81
C ARG A 353 -26.61 -9.92 6.29
N LYS A 354 -26.18 -11.09 6.79
CA LYS A 354 -26.21 -11.41 8.22
C LYS A 354 -25.38 -10.42 9.04
N ARG A 355 -24.20 -10.04 8.54
CA ARG A 355 -23.35 -9.02 9.17
C ARG A 355 -24.02 -7.66 9.22
N MET A 356 -24.66 -7.23 8.13
CA MET A 356 -25.37 -5.95 8.07
C MET A 356 -26.62 -5.92 8.96
N ALA A 357 -27.31 -7.05 9.17
CA ALA A 357 -28.51 -7.11 10.02
C ALA A 357 -28.20 -7.09 11.53
N LEU A 358 -26.94 -7.29 11.92
CA LEU A 358 -26.47 -7.26 13.31
C LEU A 358 -25.80 -5.93 13.69
N ALA A 359 -25.61 -5.04 12.72
CA ALA A 359 -25.06 -3.69 12.86
C ALA A 359 -26.19 -2.67 12.84
#